data_AF-A0A5C4L6F6-F1
#
_entry.id   AF-A0A5C4L6F6-F1
#
_cell.length_a   1.000
_cell.length_b   1.000
_cell.length_c   1.000
_cell.angle_alpha   90.00
_cell.angle_beta   90.00
_cell.angle_gamma   90.00
#
_symmetry.space_group_name_H-M   'P 1'
#
loop_
_entity.id
_entity.type
_entity.pdbx_description
1 polymer ?
#
loop_
_entity_poly.entity_id
_entity_poly.type
_entity_poly.pdbx_seq_one_letter_code
_entity_poly.pdbx_strand_id
1 'polypeptide(L)'
;MIQGHPTSGAEADRDCPVPLATLGEIYRAEPEDLPDLLDALPVQTRAKLAGYLYAKSHTHKLGLVVARTCGKEDLVRALGEIGAVVHGQAHLPPPKPVQAAPAAPQARKISLGGSGSKRSFD
;
A
#
# COMPACT_ATOMS: atom_id res chain seq x y z
N MET A 1 -0.12 -1.45 44.04
CA MET A 1 -1.25 -0.86 43.28
C MET A 1 -1.03 -1.24 41.82
N ILE A 2 -1.63 -2.35 41.39
CA ILE A 2 -1.50 -2.82 40.01
C ILE A 2 -2.41 -1.97 39.13
N GLN A 3 -1.82 -1.09 38.34
CA GLN A 3 -2.55 -0.33 37.32
C GLN A 3 -2.92 -1.32 36.23
N GLY A 4 -4.12 -1.89 36.33
CA GLY A 4 -4.74 -2.62 35.23
C GLY A 4 -5.02 -1.63 34.12
N HIS A 5 -4.10 -1.55 33.15
CA HIS A 5 -4.41 -0.96 31.86
C HIS A 5 -5.61 -1.75 31.32
N PRO A 6 -6.75 -1.11 31.05
CA PRO A 6 -7.78 -1.77 30.27
C PRO A 6 -7.11 -2.07 28.93
N THR A 7 -6.85 -3.35 28.65
CA THR A 7 -6.73 -3.83 27.28
C THR A 7 -8.11 -3.58 26.69
N SER A 8 -8.30 -2.33 26.23
CA SER A 8 -9.38 -1.86 25.40
C SER A 8 -9.48 -2.91 24.30
N GLY A 9 -10.46 -3.82 24.46
CA GLY A 9 -10.72 -4.86 23.47
C GLY A 9 -10.77 -4.16 22.13
N ALA A 10 -10.06 -4.71 21.14
CA ALA A 10 -9.91 -4.13 19.82
C ALA A 10 -11.23 -3.51 19.37
N GLU A 11 -11.36 -2.20 19.53
CA GLU A 11 -12.54 -1.46 19.11
C GLU A 11 -12.60 -1.74 17.62
N ALA A 12 -13.57 -2.55 17.20
CA ALA A 12 -13.77 -2.86 15.79
C ALA A 12 -13.73 -1.51 15.08
N ASP A 13 -12.70 -1.34 14.24
CA ASP A 13 -12.35 -0.06 13.64
C ASP A 13 -13.65 0.60 13.19
N ARG A 14 -14.01 1.74 13.82
CA ARG A 14 -15.40 2.21 13.95
C ARG A 14 -16.09 2.53 12.61
N ASP A 15 -15.37 2.37 11.50
CA ASP A 15 -15.75 2.63 10.12
C ASP A 15 -15.77 1.38 9.23
N CYS A 16 -15.45 0.19 9.76
CA CYS A 16 -15.47 -1.07 9.01
C CYS A 16 -16.88 -1.35 8.45
N PRO A 17 -17.06 -1.44 7.11
CA PRO A 17 -18.36 -1.68 6.49
C PRO A 17 -18.81 -3.15 6.54
N VAL A 18 -17.99 -4.03 7.09
CA VAL A 18 -18.21 -5.48 7.22
C VAL A 18 -17.83 -5.95 8.63
N PRO A 19 -18.42 -7.05 9.13
CA PRO A 19 -18.01 -7.62 10.41
C PRO A 19 -16.56 -8.12 10.38
N LEU A 20 -15.91 -8.12 11.55
CA LEU A 20 -14.50 -8.51 11.68
C LEU A 20 -14.21 -9.94 11.22
N ALA A 21 -15.18 -10.85 11.33
CA ALA A 21 -15.05 -12.22 10.84
C ALA A 21 -14.83 -12.23 9.32
N THR A 22 -15.72 -11.57 8.56
CA THR A 22 -15.62 -11.42 7.11
C THR A 22 -14.36 -10.66 6.70
N LEU A 23 -13.99 -9.60 7.44
CA LEU A 23 -12.74 -8.90 7.18
C LEU A 23 -11.52 -9.81 7.35
N GLY A 24 -11.53 -10.67 8.37
CA GLY A 24 -10.47 -11.65 8.61
C GLY A 24 -10.40 -12.74 7.53
N GLU A 25 -11.54 -13.15 6.97
CA GLU A 25 -11.59 -14.04 5.81
C GLU A 25 -10.99 -13.36 4.57
N ILE A 26 -11.41 -12.14 4.26
CA ILE A 26 -10.89 -11.35 3.13
C ILE A 26 -9.37 -11.12 3.26
N TYR A 27 -8.88 -10.89 4.47
CA TYR A 27 -7.44 -10.66 4.69
C TYR A 27 -6.59 -11.91 4.50
N ARG A 28 -7.17 -13.11 4.69
CA ARG A 28 -6.50 -14.40 4.54
C ARG A 28 -6.84 -15.10 3.22
N ALA A 29 -7.77 -14.55 2.44
CA ALA A 29 -8.19 -15.13 1.19
C ALA A 29 -7.03 -15.15 0.19
N GLU A 30 -6.87 -16.28 -0.48
CA GLU A 30 -6.00 -16.39 -1.62
C GLU A 30 -6.59 -15.57 -2.79
N PRO A 31 -5.77 -15.13 -3.76
CA PRO A 31 -6.24 -14.30 -4.87
C PRO A 31 -7.31 -14.96 -5.73
N GLU A 32 -7.41 -16.29 -5.71
CA GLU A 32 -8.42 -17.08 -6.43
C GLU A 32 -9.79 -17.09 -5.72
N ASP A 33 -9.81 -17.13 -4.38
CA ASP A 33 -11.04 -17.16 -3.57
C ASP A 33 -11.61 -15.76 -3.30
N LEU A 34 -10.73 -14.75 -3.26
CA LEU A 34 -11.11 -13.37 -2.99
C LEU A 34 -12.27 -12.83 -3.86
N PRO A 35 -12.32 -13.02 -5.19
CA PRO A 35 -13.43 -12.52 -6.00
C PRO A 35 -14.79 -13.15 -5.64
N ASP A 36 -14.82 -14.44 -5.29
CA ASP A 36 -16.05 -15.15 -4.90
C ASP A 36 -16.57 -14.62 -3.55
N LEU A 37 -15.65 -14.48 -2.58
CA LEU A 37 -15.95 -13.91 -1.27
C LEU A 37 -16.47 -12.47 -1.36
N LEU A 38 -15.92 -11.68 -2.29
CA LEU A 38 -16.37 -10.32 -2.54
C LEU A 38 -17.74 -10.29 -3.24
N ASP A 39 -18.06 -11.24 -4.12
CA ASP A 39 -19.33 -11.25 -4.83
C ASP A 39 -20.54 -11.52 -3.92
N ALA A 40 -20.32 -12.24 -2.82
CA ALA A 40 -21.31 -12.39 -1.75
C ALA A 40 -21.69 -11.05 -1.08
N LEU A 41 -20.88 -9.99 -1.24
CA LEU A 41 -21.15 -8.68 -0.67
C LEU A 41 -21.88 -7.77 -1.67
N PRO A 42 -22.87 -6.98 -1.20
CA PRO A 42 -23.52 -6.00 -2.06
C PRO A 42 -22.50 -4.98 -2.57
N VAL A 43 -22.69 -4.52 -3.81
CA VAL A 43 -21.75 -3.65 -4.54
C VAL A 43 -21.36 -2.41 -3.72
N GLN A 44 -22.31 -1.78 -3.04
CA GLN A 44 -22.02 -0.62 -2.19
C GLN A 44 -21.14 -0.96 -0.98
N THR A 45 -21.29 -2.15 -0.38
CA THR A 45 -20.43 -2.59 0.73
C THR A 45 -19.02 -2.89 0.24
N ARG A 46 -18.87 -3.53 -0.94
CA ARG A 46 -17.56 -3.71 -1.58
C ARG A 46 -16.86 -2.38 -1.84
N ALA A 47 -17.57 -1.40 -2.37
CA ALA A 47 -17.01 -0.08 -2.67
C ALA A 47 -16.55 0.66 -1.41
N LYS A 48 -17.35 0.61 -0.32
CA LYS A 48 -16.94 1.15 0.99
C LYS A 48 -15.74 0.39 1.56
N LEU A 49 -15.73 -0.94 1.44
CA LEU A 49 -14.63 -1.78 1.91
C LEU A 49 -13.33 -1.46 1.18
N ALA A 50 -13.39 -1.25 -0.14
CA ALA A 50 -12.25 -0.85 -0.92
C ALA A 50 -11.64 0.46 -0.40
N GLY A 51 -12.47 1.47 -0.13
CA GLY A 51 -12.02 2.74 0.45
C GLY A 51 -11.43 2.60 1.85
N TYR A 52 -12.09 1.83 2.72
CA TYR A 52 -11.63 1.52 4.06
C TYR A 52 -10.21 0.89 4.05
N LEU A 53 -10.01 -0.12 3.21
CA LEU A 53 -8.72 -0.80 3.05
C LEU A 53 -7.66 0.09 2.37
N TYR A 54 -8.08 0.93 1.42
CA TYR A 54 -7.24 1.87 0.70
C TYR A 54 -6.64 2.95 1.62
N ALA A 55 -7.41 3.44 2.59
CA ALA A 55 -7.00 4.47 3.52
C ALA A 55 -5.86 4.04 4.47
N LYS A 56 -5.64 2.73 4.64
CA LYS A 56 -4.63 2.17 5.55
C LYS A 56 -3.43 1.66 4.76
N SER A 57 -2.22 2.09 5.13
CA SER A 57 -1.00 1.79 4.39
C SER A 57 -0.72 0.30 4.19
N HIS A 58 -0.99 -0.54 5.19
CA HIS A 58 -0.69 -1.98 5.15
C HIS A 58 -1.71 -2.79 4.32
N THR A 59 -2.95 -2.32 4.19
CA THR A 59 -4.00 -2.94 3.36
C THR A 59 -4.23 -2.21 2.04
N HIS A 60 -3.47 -1.14 1.75
CA HIS A 60 -3.69 -0.28 0.59
C HIS A 60 -3.76 -1.08 -0.71
N LYS A 61 -2.82 -2.01 -0.89
CA LYS A 61 -2.77 -2.90 -2.06
C LYS A 61 -4.00 -3.81 -2.14
N LEU A 62 -4.46 -4.34 -1.01
CA LEU A 62 -5.68 -5.14 -0.96
C LEU A 62 -6.90 -4.28 -1.32
N GLY A 63 -6.98 -3.04 -0.81
CA GLY A 63 -8.02 -2.08 -1.18
C GLY A 63 -8.07 -1.81 -2.68
N LEU A 64 -6.92 -1.69 -3.35
CA LEU A 64 -6.86 -1.59 -4.80
C LEU A 64 -7.35 -2.86 -5.50
N VAL A 65 -7.01 -4.06 -5.00
CA VAL A 65 -7.51 -5.33 -5.56
C VAL A 65 -9.04 -5.40 -5.44
N VAL A 66 -9.61 -5.08 -4.28
CA VAL A 66 -11.07 -5.03 -4.10
C VAL A 66 -11.70 -3.99 -5.03
N ALA A 67 -11.08 -2.82 -5.20
CA ALA A 67 -11.58 -1.77 -6.09
C ALA A 67 -11.69 -2.22 -7.56
N ARG A 68 -10.85 -3.15 -8.03
CA ARG A 68 -10.93 -3.70 -9.40
C ARG A 68 -12.21 -4.51 -9.65
N THR A 69 -12.84 -4.99 -8.57
CA THR A 69 -14.13 -5.71 -8.64
C THR A 69 -15.34 -4.76 -8.65
N CYS A 70 -15.10 -3.45 -8.45
CA CYS A 70 -16.14 -2.44 -8.38
C CYS A 70 -16.13 -1.55 -9.64
N GLY A 71 -17.31 -1.06 -10.04
CA GLY A 71 -17.40 -0.03 -11.06
C GLY A 71 -16.88 1.33 -10.56
N LYS A 72 -16.41 2.18 -11.47
CA LYS A 72 -16.00 3.55 -11.16
C LYS A 72 -17.13 4.33 -10.48
N GLU A 73 -18.36 4.20 -10.97
CA GLU A 73 -19.52 4.94 -10.44
C GLU A 73 -19.89 4.49 -9.03
N ASP A 74 -19.78 3.19 -8.73
CA ASP A 74 -20.00 2.64 -7.39
C ASP A 74 -18.97 3.17 -6.39
N LEU A 75 -17.70 3.21 -6.80
CA LEU A 75 -16.62 3.78 -5.99
C LEU A 75 -16.83 5.28 -5.75
N VAL A 76 -17.25 6.04 -6.76
CA VAL A 76 -17.55 7.47 -6.59
C VAL A 76 -18.76 7.69 -5.70
N ARG A 77 -19.80 6.86 -5.81
CA ARG A 77 -20.98 6.93 -4.94
C ARG A 77 -20.63 6.63 -3.47
N ALA A 78 -19.73 5.69 -3.24
CA ALA A 78 -19.33 5.29 -1.89
C ALA A 78 -18.29 6.22 -1.25
N LEU A 79 -17.34 6.74 -2.03
CA LEU A 79 -16.14 7.44 -1.55
C LEU A 79 -16.03 8.91 -1.99
N GLY A 80 -17.03 9.41 -2.73
CA GLY A 80 -16.96 10.71 -3.38
C GLY A 80 -15.93 10.74 -4.52
N GLU A 81 -15.36 11.91 -4.80
CA GLU A 81 -14.40 12.10 -5.90
C GLU A 81 -13.16 11.20 -5.79
N ILE A 82 -12.76 10.82 -4.57
CA ILE A 82 -11.65 9.90 -4.31
C ILE A 82 -11.90 8.54 -4.98
N GLY A 83 -13.16 8.11 -5.13
CA GLY A 83 -13.50 6.86 -5.80
C GLY A 83 -13.00 6.78 -7.25
N ALA A 84 -12.99 7.91 -7.97
CA ALA A 84 -12.44 7.97 -9.32
C ALA A 84 -10.92 7.77 -9.34
N VAL A 85 -10.22 8.31 -8.33
CA VAL A 85 -8.78 8.16 -8.15
C VAL A 85 -8.42 6.71 -7.80
N VAL A 86 -9.15 6.11 -6.87
CA VAL A 86 -8.97 4.70 -6.46
C VAL A 86 -9.17 3.77 -7.65
N HIS A 87 -10.25 3.96 -8.43
CA HIS A 87 -10.48 3.18 -9.65
C HIS A 87 -9.34 3.35 -10.66
N GLY A 88 -8.86 4.58 -10.86
CA GLY A 88 -7.72 4.84 -11.73
C GLY A 88 -6.48 4.06 -11.30
N GLN A 89 -6.10 4.16 -10.03
CA GLN A 89 -4.92 3.48 -9.47
C GLN A 89 -5.04 1.95 -9.53
N ALA A 90 -6.23 1.41 -9.27
CA ALA A 90 -6.50 -0.02 -9.29
C ALA A 90 -6.28 -0.65 -10.69
N HIS A 91 -6.41 0.14 -11.76
CA HIS A 91 -6.23 -0.29 -13.14
C HIS A 91 -4.88 0.14 -13.75
N LEU A 92 -4.03 0.85 -13.01
CA LEU A 92 -2.70 1.17 -13.49
C LEU A 92 -1.87 -0.12 -13.60
N PRO A 93 -1.05 -0.25 -14.66
CA PRO A 93 -0.08 -1.34 -14.72
C PRO A 93 0.86 -1.22 -13.52
N PRO A 94 1.26 -2.34 -12.90
CA PRO A 94 2.23 -2.30 -11.81
C PRO A 94 3.48 -1.56 -12.30
N PRO A 95 4.08 -0.68 -11.47
CA PRO A 95 5.29 0.01 -11.86
C PRO A 95 6.32 -1.03 -12.26
N LYS A 96 6.80 -0.97 -13.52
CA LYS A 96 7.91 -1.81 -13.95
C LYS A 96 9.04 -1.56 -12.94
N PRO A 97 9.61 -2.60 -12.32
CA PRO A 97 10.78 -2.41 -11.49
C PRO A 97 11.80 -1.68 -12.36
N VAL A 98 12.18 -0.47 -11.93
CA VAL A 98 13.37 0.18 -12.45
C VAL A 98 14.48 -0.81 -12.14
N GLN A 99 14.89 -1.56 -13.16
CA GLN A 99 16.17 -2.22 -13.13
C GLN A 99 17.15 -1.07 -12.92
N ALA A 100 17.71 -0.99 -11.72
CA ALA A 100 18.85 -0.14 -11.48
C ALA A 100 19.82 -0.45 -12.61
N ALA A 101 20.04 0.53 -13.50
CA ALA A 101 21.07 0.41 -14.51
C ALA A 101 22.34 -0.02 -13.76
N PRO A 102 23.07 -1.05 -14.22
CA PRO A 102 24.30 -1.45 -13.56
C PRO A 102 25.15 -0.19 -13.47
N ALA A 103 25.40 0.27 -12.24
CA ALA A 103 26.29 1.37 -11.99
C ALA A 103 27.62 0.99 -12.63
N ALA A 104 27.99 1.66 -13.71
CA ALA A 104 29.29 1.49 -14.32
C ALA A 104 30.33 1.63 -13.21
N PRO A 105 31.30 0.70 -13.07
CA PRO A 105 32.33 0.82 -12.08
C PRO A 105 33.18 2.02 -12.47
N GLN A 106 32.91 3.18 -11.88
CA GLN A 106 33.80 4.33 -11.94
C GLN A 106 35.02 3.99 -11.10
N ALA A 107 35.96 3.29 -11.74
CA ALA A 107 37.30 3.05 -11.26
C ALA A 107 38.02 4.41 -11.13
N ARG A 108 37.74 5.13 -10.05
CA ARG A 108 38.55 6.27 -9.64
C ARG A 108 39.86 5.72 -9.10
N LYS A 109 40.85 5.72 -9.97
CA LYS A 109 42.25 5.43 -9.67
C LYS A 109 42.70 6.46 -8.62
N ILE A 110 42.75 6.07 -7.36
CA ILE A 110 43.40 6.85 -6.31
C ILE A 110 44.91 6.81 -6.61
N SER A 111 45.44 7.91 -7.15
CA SER A 111 46.88 8.08 -7.38
C SER A 111 47.50 8.68 -6.12
N LEU A 112 48.18 7.85 -5.33
CA LEU A 112 49.08 8.26 -4.24
C LEU A 112 50.46 8.53 -4.83
N GLY A 113 50.58 9.64 -5.57
CA GLY A 113 51.85 10.14 -6.10
C GLY A 113 52.22 11.45 -5.41
N GLY A 114 53.23 11.41 -4.55
CA GLY A 114 53.63 12.51 -3.68
C GLY A 114 53.98 13.81 -4.41
N SER A 115 53.61 14.94 -3.80
CA SER A 115 54.17 16.25 -4.13
C SER A 115 55.04 16.71 -2.97
N GLY A 116 56.34 16.45 -3.10
CA GLY A 116 57.36 17.09 -2.28
C GLY A 116 57.34 18.59 -2.54
N SER A 117 56.86 19.37 -1.57
CA SER A 117 57.04 20.82 -1.59
C SER A 117 58.35 21.17 -0.87
N LYS A 118 59.37 21.43 -1.69
CA LYS A 118 60.55 22.21 -1.29
C LYS A 118 60.08 23.56 -0.72
N ARG A 119 60.61 23.95 0.43
CA ARG A 119 60.72 25.37 0.80
C ARG A 119 62.18 25.68 1.13
N SER A 120 62.76 26.54 0.31
CA SER A 120 64.10 27.10 0.39
C SER A 120 63.94 28.62 0.49
N PHE A 121 64.64 29.21 1.46
CA PHE A 121 65.14 30.60 1.59
C PHE A 121 64.16 31.78 1.47
N ASP A 122 64.02 32.56 2.55
CA ASP A 122 64.86 33.73 2.88
C ASP A 122 64.88 33.92 4.41
#